data_AF-A0A970XC75-F1
#
_entry.id   AF-A0A970XC75-F1
#
_cell.length_a   1.000
_cell.length_b   1.000
_cell.length_c   1.000
_cell.angle_alpha   90.00
_cell.angle_beta   90.00
_cell.angle_gamma   90.00
#
_symmetry.space_group_name_H-M   'P 1'
#
loop_
_entity.id
_entity.type
_entity.pdbx_description
1 polymer ?
#
loop_
_entity_poly.entity_id
_entity_poly.type
_entity_poly.pdbx_seq_one_letter_code
_entity_poly.pdbx_strand_id
1 'polypeptide(L)'
;LATILSQAFSCTWVVLYLIGKRSRNKLRLSYMKLKLSIVARIASFGLPGALMQLANSVLNVVLNRSLIAYGGDIAISAMGIINSLQMFLVMPVIGINQGAQPIISFNFGAKKYSRIKETVKLAIISATVIVTLGYLLVRIFPVQMVSLFNREPALLDFGKNAILTWMMFLPVVGFQVVASNFFQAIGRYKTAMFLTLTRQIIFLIPAVLIFSRIWGINGLLHAAPFADALSFILTGVWFYFGIRKLGKET
;
A
#
# COMPACT_ATOMS: atom_id res chain seq x y z
N LEU A 1 9.83 -14.75 19.75
CA LEU A 1 10.38 -14.19 21.01
C LEU A 1 11.20 -12.92 20.77
N ALA A 2 12.21 -12.94 19.90
CA ALA A 2 13.02 -11.74 19.58
C ALA A 2 12.17 -10.51 19.14
N THR A 3 11.18 -10.70 18.27
CA THR A 3 10.28 -9.61 17.82
C THR A 3 9.46 -9.01 18.97
N ILE A 4 9.02 -9.83 19.93
CA ILE A 4 8.23 -9.39 21.08
C ILE A 4 9.11 -8.55 22.01
N LEU A 5 10.33 -9.01 22.29
CA LEU A 5 11.30 -8.27 23.12
C LEU A 5 11.68 -6.93 22.48
N SER A 6 11.89 -6.91 21.16
CA SER A 6 12.20 -5.67 20.43
C SER A 6 11.05 -4.65 20.48
N GLN A 7 9.80 -5.09 20.34
CA GLN A 7 8.63 -4.21 20.46
C GLN A 7 8.44 -3.72 21.90
N ALA A 8 8.66 -4.59 22.90
CA ALA A 8 8.60 -4.23 24.32
C ALA A 8 9.65 -3.15 24.65
N PHE A 9 10.90 -3.30 24.19
CA PHE A 9 11.94 -2.31 24.39
C PHE A 9 11.60 -0.96 23.73
N SER A 10 11.08 -0.99 22.50
CA SER A 10 10.66 0.21 21.77
C SER A 10 9.52 0.94 22.49
N CYS A 11 8.55 0.19 23.01
CA CYS A 11 7.44 0.73 23.80
C CYS A 11 7.96 1.43 25.07
N THR A 12 8.82 0.75 25.84
CA THR A 12 9.44 1.30 27.05
C THR A 12 10.20 2.59 26.75
N TRP A 13 11.00 2.62 25.67
CA TRP A 13 11.73 3.82 25.26
C TRP A 13 10.81 5.00 24.94
N VAL A 14 9.74 4.78 24.17
CA VAL A 14 8.77 5.83 23.81
C VAL A 14 8.04 6.36 25.05
N VAL A 15 7.65 5.48 25.98
CA VAL A 15 7.00 5.87 27.24
C VAL A 15 7.95 6.73 28.09
N LEU A 16 9.21 6.31 28.25
CA LEU A 16 10.22 7.08 28.98
C LEU A 16 10.47 8.45 28.33
N TYR A 17 10.51 8.52 27.00
CA TYR A 17 10.66 9.78 26.26
C TYR A 17 9.48 10.74 26.48
N LEU A 18 8.25 10.22 26.46
CA LEU A 18 7.02 11.02 26.66
C LEU A 18 6.82 11.50 28.11
N ILE A 19 7.38 10.79 29.09
CA ILE A 19 7.42 11.19 30.51
C ILE A 19 8.59 12.15 30.79
N GLY A 20 9.67 12.08 29.99
CA GLY A 20 10.88 12.88 30.14
C GLY A 20 10.72 14.38 29.91
N LYS A 21 11.69 15.16 30.42
CA LYS A 21 11.69 16.65 30.36
C LYS A 21 11.80 17.23 28.94
N ARG A 22 12.19 16.43 27.94
CA ARG A 22 12.39 16.85 26.53
C ARG A 22 11.14 16.76 25.64
N SER A 23 10.05 16.15 26.11
CA SER A 23 8.80 16.07 25.33
C SER A 23 8.01 17.39 25.40
N ARG A 24 7.62 17.93 24.22
CA ARG A 24 6.67 19.06 24.12
C ARG A 24 5.27 18.71 24.61
N ASN A 25 4.89 17.42 24.56
CA ASN A 25 3.62 16.89 25.04
C ASN A 25 3.89 15.92 26.19
N LYS A 26 3.90 16.43 27.43
CA LYS A 26 4.14 15.60 28.63
C LYS A 26 2.94 14.70 28.89
N LEU A 27 3.16 13.39 28.98
CA LEU A 27 2.15 12.47 29.50
C LEU A 27 1.91 12.78 30.98
N ARG A 28 0.75 13.36 31.30
CA ARG A 28 0.28 13.50 32.68
C ARG A 28 -0.88 12.54 32.89
N LEU A 29 -0.72 11.58 33.80
CA LEU A 29 -1.77 10.62 34.19
C LEU A 29 -3.09 11.32 34.61
N SER A 30 -3.00 12.56 35.12
CA SER A 30 -4.16 13.38 35.48
C SER A 30 -5.11 13.70 34.31
N TYR A 31 -4.62 13.71 33.06
CA TYR A 31 -5.45 13.93 31.85
C TYR A 31 -5.95 12.64 31.18
N MET A 32 -5.64 11.44 31.73
CA MET A 32 -6.05 10.14 31.18
C MET A 32 -7.49 9.74 31.54
N LYS A 33 -8.38 10.71 31.83
CA LYS A 33 -9.80 10.40 32.06
C LYS A 33 -10.43 9.90 30.77
N LEU A 34 -10.95 8.67 30.81
CA LEU A 34 -11.52 7.98 29.65
C LEU A 34 -12.86 8.63 29.29
N LYS A 35 -12.85 9.51 28.29
CA LYS A 35 -14.07 10.13 27.74
C LYS A 35 -14.57 9.28 26.58
N LEU A 36 -15.65 8.54 26.79
CA LEU A 36 -16.28 7.68 25.78
C LEU A 36 -16.56 8.42 24.45
N SER A 37 -16.91 9.71 24.50
CA SER A 37 -17.09 10.55 23.30
C SER A 37 -15.82 10.72 22.47
N ILE A 38 -14.66 10.82 23.11
CA ILE A 38 -13.36 10.91 22.44
C ILE A 38 -12.95 9.54 21.91
N VAL A 39 -13.15 8.48 22.70
CA VAL A 39 -12.85 7.10 22.29
C VAL A 39 -13.67 6.72 21.05
N ALA A 40 -14.98 6.98 21.03
CA ALA A 40 -15.83 6.72 19.88
C ALA A 40 -15.40 7.52 18.64
N ARG A 41 -14.95 8.76 18.83
CA ARG A 41 -14.43 9.60 17.73
C ARG A 41 -13.12 9.05 17.18
N ILE A 42 -12.18 8.65 18.04
CA ILE A 42 -10.91 8.01 17.64
C ILE A 42 -11.18 6.69 16.92
N ALA A 43 -12.07 5.85 17.45
CA ALA A 43 -12.47 4.60 16.83
C ALA A 43 -13.07 4.83 15.44
N SER A 44 -13.90 5.86 15.27
CA SER A 44 -14.46 6.25 13.98
C SER A 44 -13.40 6.71 12.97
N PHE A 45 -12.30 7.33 13.43
CA PHE A 45 -11.16 7.69 12.58
C PHE A 45 -10.26 6.49 12.23
N GLY A 46 -10.14 5.50 13.12
CA GLY A 46 -9.34 4.29 12.90
C GLY A 46 -10.05 3.17 12.13
N LEU A 47 -11.38 3.12 12.19
CA LEU A 47 -12.24 2.15 11.48
C LEU A 47 -11.91 2.00 9.99
N PRO A 48 -11.70 3.09 9.22
CA PRO A 48 -11.30 2.99 7.82
C PRO A 48 -9.98 2.25 7.59
N GLY A 49 -8.96 2.57 8.41
CA GLY A 49 -7.66 1.89 8.33
C GLY A 49 -7.76 0.41 8.70
N ALA A 50 -8.55 0.09 9.73
CA ALA A 50 -8.81 -1.29 10.12
C ALA A 50 -9.49 -2.08 8.99
N LEU A 51 -10.50 -1.50 8.33
CA LEU A 51 -11.18 -2.13 7.20
C LEU A 51 -10.27 -2.31 5.98
N MET A 52 -9.38 -1.37 5.71
CA MET A 52 -8.36 -1.52 4.66
C MET A 52 -7.40 -2.68 4.98
N GLN A 53 -6.95 -2.81 6.23
CA GLN A 53 -6.10 -3.92 6.65
C GLN A 53 -6.83 -5.27 6.59
N LEU A 54 -8.09 -5.31 7.03
CA LEU A 54 -8.92 -6.51 6.91
C LEU A 54 -9.11 -6.94 5.46
N ALA A 55 -9.38 -5.99 4.56
CA ALA A 55 -9.51 -6.27 3.13
C ALA A 55 -8.21 -6.84 2.52
N ASN A 56 -7.06 -6.25 2.86
CA ASN A 56 -5.76 -6.78 2.44
C ASN A 56 -5.53 -8.21 2.97
N SER A 57 -5.91 -8.48 4.23
CA SER A 57 -5.80 -9.82 4.81
C SER A 57 -6.70 -10.83 4.11
N VAL A 58 -7.97 -10.48 3.83
CA VAL A 58 -8.90 -11.34 3.09
C VAL A 58 -8.36 -11.62 1.68
N LEU A 59 -7.87 -10.59 0.99
CA LEU A 59 -7.27 -10.71 -0.34
C LEU A 59 -6.05 -11.64 -0.32
N ASN A 60 -5.17 -11.51 0.66
CA ASN A 60 -4.03 -12.43 0.82
C ASN A 60 -4.47 -13.87 1.07
N VAL A 61 -5.53 -14.10 1.86
CA VAL A 61 -6.09 -15.44 2.09
C VAL A 61 -6.67 -16.01 0.78
N VAL A 62 -7.42 -15.22 0.02
CA VAL A 62 -7.99 -15.64 -1.27
C VAL A 62 -6.87 -15.96 -2.26
N LEU A 63 -5.88 -15.08 -2.40
CA LEU A 63 -4.72 -15.31 -3.27
C LEU A 63 -3.97 -16.58 -2.88
N ASN A 64 -3.64 -16.75 -1.60
CA ASN A 64 -2.94 -17.95 -1.12
C ASN A 64 -3.76 -19.23 -1.38
N ARG A 65 -5.07 -19.20 -1.16
CA ARG A 65 -5.94 -20.35 -1.47
C ARG A 65 -6.00 -20.65 -2.96
N SER A 66 -6.11 -19.63 -3.82
CA SER A 66 -6.08 -19.80 -5.27
C SER A 66 -4.71 -20.33 -5.74
N LEU A 67 -3.62 -19.88 -5.14
CA LEU A 67 -2.27 -20.38 -5.44
C LEU A 67 -2.11 -21.85 -5.11
N ILE A 68 -2.59 -22.27 -3.93
CA ILE A 68 -2.62 -23.68 -3.51
C ILE A 68 -3.45 -24.51 -4.48
N ALA A 69 -4.65 -24.03 -4.85
CA ALA A 69 -5.59 -24.79 -5.67
C ALA A 69 -5.15 -24.96 -7.13
N TYR A 70 -4.47 -23.96 -7.72
CA TYR A 70 -4.16 -23.96 -9.15
C TYR A 70 -2.69 -24.17 -9.50
N GLY A 71 -1.75 -23.95 -8.57
CA GLY A 71 -0.32 -23.96 -8.88
C GLY A 71 0.61 -24.80 -8.00
N GLY A 72 0.07 -25.45 -6.97
CA GLY A 72 0.85 -26.30 -6.06
C GLY A 72 1.96 -25.55 -5.32
N ASP A 73 2.84 -26.28 -4.66
CA ASP A 73 3.87 -25.72 -3.78
C ASP A 73 4.90 -24.85 -4.51
N ILE A 74 5.15 -25.14 -5.79
CA ILE A 74 6.09 -24.39 -6.64
C ILE A 74 5.55 -22.97 -6.93
N ALA A 75 4.26 -22.83 -7.24
CA ALA A 75 3.67 -21.52 -7.51
C ALA A 75 3.57 -20.64 -6.25
N ILE A 76 3.27 -21.25 -5.08
CA ILE A 76 3.25 -20.54 -3.80
C ILE A 76 4.65 -20.02 -3.47
N SER A 77 5.66 -20.88 -3.62
CA SER A 77 7.06 -20.54 -3.37
C SER A 77 7.52 -19.41 -4.30
N ALA A 78 7.18 -19.48 -5.59
CA ALA A 78 7.46 -18.41 -6.54
C ALA A 78 6.74 -17.09 -6.18
N MET A 79 5.46 -17.13 -5.80
CA MET A 79 4.72 -15.92 -5.40
C MET A 79 5.22 -15.30 -4.09
N GLY A 80 5.72 -16.10 -3.16
CA GLY A 80 6.37 -15.59 -1.95
C GLY A 80 7.57 -14.72 -2.29
N ILE A 81 8.42 -15.21 -3.21
CA ILE A 81 9.59 -14.47 -3.72
C ILE A 81 9.16 -13.18 -4.42
N ILE A 82 8.13 -13.26 -5.27
CA ILE A 82 7.60 -12.08 -5.99
C ILE A 82 7.06 -11.05 -5.00
N ASN A 83 6.31 -11.47 -3.98
CA ASN A 83 5.80 -10.56 -2.95
C ASN A 83 6.93 -9.90 -2.16
N SER A 84 7.97 -10.64 -1.78
CA SER A 84 9.15 -10.06 -1.12
C SER A 84 9.85 -9.03 -2.01
N LEU A 85 10.02 -9.33 -3.30
CA LEU A 85 10.61 -8.41 -4.27
C LEU A 85 9.76 -7.15 -4.47
N GLN A 86 8.44 -7.34 -4.61
CA GLN A 86 7.47 -6.25 -4.73
C GLN A 86 7.50 -5.35 -3.49
N MET A 87 7.50 -5.94 -2.29
CA MET A 87 7.58 -5.18 -1.04
C MET A 87 8.88 -4.38 -0.97
N PHE A 88 10.01 -4.94 -1.40
CA PHE A 88 11.29 -4.25 -1.47
C PHE A 88 11.24 -3.02 -2.39
N LEU A 89 10.65 -3.14 -3.58
CA LEU A 89 10.50 -2.02 -4.52
C LEU A 89 9.47 -0.97 -4.09
N VAL A 90 8.43 -1.38 -3.37
CA VAL A 90 7.36 -0.48 -2.90
C VAL A 90 7.74 0.20 -1.57
N MET A 91 8.70 -0.33 -0.81
CA MET A 91 9.12 0.22 0.48
C MET A 91 9.58 1.69 0.41
N PRO A 92 10.40 2.13 -0.57
CA PRO A 92 10.75 3.54 -0.69
C PRO A 92 9.54 4.44 -0.99
N VAL A 93 8.58 3.93 -1.78
CA VAL A 93 7.31 4.64 -2.07
C VAL A 93 6.50 4.81 -0.79
N ILE A 94 6.42 3.77 0.05
CA ILE A 94 5.78 3.85 1.37
C ILE A 94 6.51 4.87 2.25
N GLY A 95 7.84 4.93 2.19
CA GLY A 95 8.64 5.93 2.89
C GLY A 95 8.31 7.37 2.50
N ILE A 96 8.25 7.65 1.18
CA ILE A 96 7.82 8.96 0.65
C ILE A 96 6.40 9.29 1.13
N ASN A 97 5.50 8.31 1.09
CA ASN A 97 4.12 8.50 1.53
C ASN A 97 4.02 8.84 3.02
N GLN A 98 4.76 8.15 3.89
CA GLN A 98 4.81 8.47 5.32
C GLN A 98 5.40 9.85 5.59
N GLY A 99 6.40 10.29 4.82
CA GLY A 99 6.96 11.64 4.92
C GLY A 99 6.04 12.74 4.40
N ALA A 100 5.28 12.47 3.33
CA ALA A 100 4.35 13.42 2.72
C ALA A 100 3.06 13.59 3.54
N GLN A 101 2.59 12.54 4.24
CA GLN A 101 1.35 12.55 5.01
C GLN A 101 1.26 13.68 6.08
N PRO A 102 2.27 13.93 6.94
CA PRO A 102 2.22 15.03 7.91
C PRO A 102 2.29 16.41 7.24
N ILE A 103 3.04 16.54 6.14
CA ILE A 103 3.15 17.79 5.38
C ILE A 103 1.80 18.16 4.77
N ILE A 104 1.11 17.18 4.17
CA ILE A 104 -0.21 17.38 3.56
C ILE A 104 -1.26 17.67 4.64
N SER A 105 -1.30 16.90 5.73
CA SER A 105 -2.31 17.08 6.79
C SER A 105 -2.17 18.40 7.53
N PHE A 106 -0.93 18.86 7.80
CA PHE A 106 -0.68 20.16 8.42
C PHE A 106 -1.05 21.32 7.50
N ASN A 107 -0.63 21.28 6.23
CA ASN A 107 -0.94 22.34 5.27
C ASN A 107 -2.44 22.41 4.93
N PHE A 108 -3.15 21.28 4.99
CA PHE A 108 -4.60 21.25 4.87
C PHE A 108 -5.29 21.95 6.04
N GLY A 109 -4.85 21.71 7.27
CA GLY A 109 -5.33 22.44 8.46
C GLY A 109 -5.05 23.95 8.38
N ALA A 110 -3.94 24.34 7.76
CA ALA A 110 -3.56 25.75 7.55
C ALA A 110 -4.17 26.39 6.28
N LYS A 111 -5.06 25.68 5.55
CA LYS A 111 -5.66 26.12 4.27
C LYS A 111 -4.65 26.54 3.18
N LYS A 112 -3.41 26.05 3.24
CA LYS A 112 -2.34 26.37 2.27
C LYS A 112 -2.37 25.41 1.08
N TYR A 113 -3.43 25.45 0.28
CA TYR A 113 -3.69 24.50 -0.81
C TYR A 113 -2.61 24.49 -1.92
N SER A 114 -1.91 25.61 -2.14
CA SER A 114 -0.80 25.68 -3.10
C SER A 114 0.35 24.73 -2.72
N ARG A 115 0.77 24.75 -1.44
CA ARG A 115 1.83 23.86 -0.92
C ARG A 115 1.43 22.40 -0.92
N ILE A 116 0.13 22.12 -0.77
CA ILE A 116 -0.40 20.75 -0.86
C ILE A 116 -0.22 20.22 -2.29
N LYS A 117 -0.59 21.00 -3.31
CA LYS A 117 -0.44 20.61 -4.72
C LYS A 117 1.03 20.37 -5.07
N GLU A 118 1.93 21.22 -4.59
CA GLU A 118 3.37 21.08 -4.81
C GLU A 118 3.94 19.82 -4.14
N THR A 119 3.58 19.57 -2.88
CA THR A 119 4.00 18.36 -2.14
C THR A 119 3.53 17.09 -2.85
N VAL A 120 2.28 17.07 -3.31
CA VAL A 120 1.71 15.92 -4.03
C VAL A 120 2.37 15.73 -5.39
N LYS A 121 2.65 16.81 -6.12
CA LYS A 121 3.36 16.74 -7.40
C LYS A 121 4.75 16.13 -7.21
N LEU A 122 5.50 16.59 -6.21
CA LEU A 122 6.82 16.05 -5.89
C LEU A 122 6.76 14.59 -5.43
N ALA A 123 5.77 14.23 -4.60
CA ALA A 123 5.56 12.86 -4.15
C ALA A 123 5.21 11.92 -5.32
N ILE A 124 4.38 12.38 -6.26
CA ILE A 124 4.04 11.60 -7.46
C ILE A 124 5.27 11.43 -8.35
N ILE A 125 5.99 12.51 -8.66
CA ILE A 125 7.18 12.43 -9.54
C ILE A 125 8.23 11.49 -8.93
N SER A 126 8.55 11.67 -7.65
CA SER A 126 9.53 10.82 -6.95
C SER A 126 9.09 9.35 -6.88
N ALA A 127 7.82 9.08 -6.54
CA ALA A 127 7.29 7.73 -6.54
C ALA A 127 7.31 7.10 -7.94
N THR A 128 6.90 7.83 -8.97
CA THR A 128 6.94 7.35 -10.36
C THR A 128 8.37 7.05 -10.80
N VAL A 129 9.34 7.94 -10.53
CA VAL A 129 10.75 7.69 -10.88
C VAL A 129 11.29 6.44 -10.20
N ILE A 130 11.06 6.27 -8.90
CA ILE A 130 11.53 5.09 -8.14
C ILE A 130 10.91 3.81 -8.70
N VAL A 131 9.61 3.83 -8.95
CA VAL A 131 8.88 2.65 -9.42
C VAL A 131 9.23 2.32 -10.88
N THR A 132 9.45 3.33 -11.73
CA THR A 132 9.93 3.13 -13.10
C THR A 132 11.36 2.59 -13.13
N LEU A 133 12.26 3.07 -12.26
CA LEU A 133 13.60 2.52 -12.11
C LEU A 133 13.56 1.08 -11.60
N GLY A 134 12.73 0.80 -10.59
CA GLY A 134 12.50 -0.55 -10.08
C GLY A 134 11.96 -1.50 -11.16
N TYR A 135 11.00 -1.04 -11.96
CA TYR A 135 10.47 -1.79 -13.10
C TYR A 135 11.55 -2.09 -14.16
N LEU A 136 12.37 -1.10 -14.52
CA LEU A 136 13.49 -1.28 -15.44
C LEU A 136 14.50 -2.32 -14.93
N LEU A 137 14.88 -2.24 -13.66
CA LEU A 137 15.80 -3.21 -13.04
C LEU A 137 15.25 -4.63 -13.09
N VAL A 138 13.97 -4.81 -12.77
CA VAL A 138 13.31 -6.12 -12.83
C VAL A 138 13.22 -6.64 -14.26
N ARG A 139 12.96 -5.77 -15.24
CA ARG A 139 12.84 -6.17 -16.64
C ARG A 139 14.19 -6.55 -17.26
N ILE A 140 15.27 -5.89 -16.85
CA ILE A 140 16.62 -6.16 -17.35
C ILE A 140 17.20 -7.42 -16.68
N PHE A 141 16.93 -7.62 -15.39
CA PHE A 141 17.52 -8.71 -14.61
C PHE A 141 16.48 -9.61 -13.91
N PRO A 142 15.48 -10.17 -14.62
CA PRO A 142 14.43 -10.97 -14.00
C PRO A 142 14.98 -12.26 -13.41
N VAL A 143 15.89 -12.93 -14.12
CA VAL A 143 16.49 -14.21 -13.71
C VAL A 143 17.38 -14.03 -12.48
N GLN A 144 18.17 -12.96 -12.40
CA GLN A 144 19.05 -12.71 -11.27
C GLN A 144 18.27 -12.37 -10.00
N MET A 145 17.17 -11.60 -10.13
CA MET A 145 16.26 -11.28 -9.03
C MET A 145 15.57 -12.53 -8.45
N VAL A 146 15.14 -13.47 -9.30
CA VAL A 146 14.59 -14.77 -8.84
C VAL A 146 15.69 -15.65 -8.23
N SER A 147 16.87 -15.69 -8.85
CA SER A 147 17.99 -16.53 -8.41
C SER A 147 18.58 -16.15 -7.05
N LEU A 148 18.34 -14.91 -6.60
CA LEU A 148 18.72 -14.42 -5.27
C LEU A 148 17.93 -15.10 -4.15
N PHE A 149 16.73 -15.58 -4.46
CA PHE A 149 15.85 -16.23 -3.49
C PHE A 149 15.78 -17.75 -3.69
N ASN A 150 15.78 -18.25 -4.93
CA ASN A 150 15.79 -19.68 -5.20
C ASN A 150 16.43 -20.01 -6.56
N ARG A 151 17.24 -21.07 -6.62
CA ARG A 151 17.99 -21.50 -7.80
C ARG A 151 17.38 -22.73 -8.49
N GLU A 152 16.22 -23.21 -8.05
CA GLU A 152 15.55 -24.32 -8.73
C GLU A 152 15.15 -23.95 -10.17
N PRO A 153 15.52 -24.76 -11.17
CA PRO A 153 15.31 -24.44 -12.59
C PRO A 153 13.81 -24.33 -12.95
N ALA A 154 12.96 -25.18 -12.37
CA ALA A 154 11.51 -25.10 -12.55
C ALA A 154 10.91 -23.79 -11.99
N LEU A 155 11.49 -23.27 -10.91
CA LEU A 155 11.07 -22.01 -10.28
C LEU A 155 11.62 -20.79 -11.03
N LEU A 156 12.77 -20.91 -11.68
CA LEU A 156 13.39 -19.86 -12.48
C LEU A 156 12.61 -19.60 -13.77
N ASP A 157 12.19 -20.64 -14.49
CA ASP A 157 11.41 -20.49 -15.72
C ASP A 157 10.00 -19.98 -15.45
N PHE A 158 9.34 -20.50 -14.40
CA PHE A 158 8.04 -20.02 -13.97
C PHE A 158 8.11 -18.60 -13.39
N GLY A 159 9.10 -18.35 -12.53
CA GLY A 159 9.34 -17.06 -11.86
C GLY A 159 9.66 -15.94 -12.83
N LYS A 160 10.37 -16.20 -13.93
CA LYS A 160 10.67 -15.21 -14.97
C LYS A 160 9.40 -14.69 -15.63
N ASN A 161 8.52 -15.58 -16.07
CA ASN A 161 7.26 -15.20 -16.72
C ASN A 161 6.28 -14.57 -15.72
N ALA A 162 6.24 -15.09 -14.49
CA ALA A 162 5.41 -14.56 -13.42
C ALA A 162 5.83 -13.14 -13.02
N ILE A 163 7.13 -12.86 -12.83
CA ILE A 163 7.63 -11.52 -12.50
C ILE A 163 7.37 -10.53 -13.62
N LEU A 164 7.65 -10.90 -14.87
CA LEU A 164 7.43 -10.00 -16.01
C LEU A 164 5.96 -9.63 -16.16
N THR A 165 5.05 -10.59 -15.94
CA THR A 165 3.60 -10.38 -16.04
C THR A 165 3.05 -9.61 -14.85
N TRP A 166 3.45 -9.98 -13.63
CA TRP A 166 2.96 -9.37 -12.40
C TRP A 166 3.46 -7.92 -12.23
N MET A 167 4.68 -7.63 -12.66
CA MET A 167 5.31 -6.33 -12.50
C MET A 167 5.08 -5.42 -13.72
N MET A 168 4.32 -5.84 -14.73
CA MET A 168 4.02 -5.05 -15.93
C MET A 168 3.31 -3.73 -15.60
N PHE A 169 2.53 -3.69 -14.51
CA PHE A 169 1.80 -2.52 -14.03
C PHE A 169 2.40 -1.87 -12.79
N LEU A 170 3.65 -2.19 -12.42
CA LEU A 170 4.33 -1.53 -11.29
C LEU A 170 4.23 0.01 -11.33
N PRO A 171 4.52 0.69 -12.47
CA PRO A 171 4.49 2.16 -12.56
C PRO A 171 3.13 2.77 -12.18
N VAL A 172 2.07 2.00 -12.43
CA VAL A 172 0.68 2.37 -12.19
C VAL A 172 0.33 2.29 -10.70
N VAL A 173 0.92 1.33 -9.99
CA VAL A 173 0.75 1.18 -8.53
C VAL A 173 1.36 2.37 -7.78
N GLY A 174 2.50 2.90 -8.24
CA GLY A 174 3.16 4.05 -7.62
C GLY A 174 2.26 5.28 -7.53
N PHE A 175 1.62 5.66 -8.65
CA PHE A 175 0.67 6.77 -8.69
C PHE A 175 -0.53 6.52 -7.76
N GLN A 176 -1.06 5.30 -7.77
CA GLN A 176 -2.24 4.97 -6.98
C GLN A 176 -1.98 5.01 -5.47
N VAL A 177 -0.84 4.50 -5.00
CA VAL A 177 -0.47 4.55 -3.58
C VAL A 177 -0.38 6.00 -3.10
N VAL A 178 0.22 6.88 -3.91
CA VAL A 178 0.34 8.31 -3.58
C VAL A 178 -1.03 9.01 -3.60
N ALA A 179 -1.89 8.71 -4.57
CA ALA A 179 -3.24 9.26 -4.62
C ALA A 179 -4.10 8.81 -3.43
N SER A 180 -4.04 7.54 -3.04
CA SER A 180 -4.73 7.04 -1.85
C SER A 180 -4.21 7.68 -0.56
N ASN A 181 -2.91 7.89 -0.43
CA ASN A 181 -2.33 8.58 0.73
C ASN A 181 -2.75 10.06 0.78
N PHE A 182 -2.81 10.74 -0.36
CA PHE A 182 -3.29 12.11 -0.43
C PHE A 182 -4.70 12.28 0.14
N PHE A 183 -5.64 11.40 -0.24
CA PHE A 183 -7.00 11.42 0.30
C PHE A 183 -7.07 11.10 1.79
N GLN A 184 -6.20 10.20 2.28
CA GLN A 184 -6.05 9.94 3.71
C GLN A 184 -5.53 11.17 4.46
N ALA A 185 -4.48 11.81 3.95
CA ALA A 185 -3.83 12.95 4.59
C ALA A 185 -4.73 14.20 4.68
N ILE A 186 -5.66 14.39 3.74
CA ILE A 186 -6.65 15.48 3.74
C ILE A 186 -7.83 15.22 4.69
N GLY A 187 -7.90 14.06 5.33
CA GLY A 187 -9.00 13.72 6.23
C GLY A 187 -10.23 13.14 5.51
N ARG A 188 -10.14 12.90 4.20
CA ARG A 188 -11.16 12.17 3.42
C ARG A 188 -10.90 10.67 3.44
N TYR A 189 -10.73 10.12 4.64
CA TYR A 189 -10.44 8.70 4.88
C TYR A 189 -11.48 7.77 4.26
N LYS A 190 -12.77 8.12 4.32
CA LYS A 190 -13.86 7.33 3.70
C LYS A 190 -13.68 7.19 2.18
N THR A 191 -13.22 8.25 1.52
CA THR A 191 -12.99 8.34 0.08
C THR A 191 -11.77 7.50 -0.31
N ALA A 192 -10.65 7.60 0.42
CA ALA A 192 -9.46 6.78 0.20
C ALA A 192 -9.72 5.28 0.45
N MET A 193 -10.45 4.99 1.52
CA MET A 193 -10.87 3.65 1.89
C MET A 193 -11.78 3.06 0.82
N PHE A 194 -12.80 3.78 0.37
CA PHE A 194 -13.68 3.34 -0.72
C PHE A 194 -12.86 3.00 -1.97
N LEU A 195 -11.95 3.88 -2.39
CA LEU A 195 -11.10 3.65 -3.56
C LEU A 195 -10.21 2.40 -3.42
N THR A 196 -9.64 2.19 -2.23
CA THR A 196 -8.78 1.03 -1.96
C THR A 196 -9.58 -0.27 -1.86
N LEU A 197 -10.74 -0.24 -1.21
CA LEU A 197 -11.65 -1.39 -1.10
C LEU A 197 -12.25 -1.76 -2.46
N THR A 198 -12.63 -0.78 -3.28
CA THR A 198 -13.12 -1.05 -4.64
C THR A 198 -12.04 -1.75 -5.46
N ARG A 199 -10.77 -1.31 -5.39
CA ARG A 199 -9.67 -2.04 -6.03
C ARG A 199 -9.55 -3.47 -5.52
N GLN A 200 -9.39 -3.63 -4.21
CA GLN A 200 -9.05 -4.93 -3.64
C GLN A 200 -10.21 -5.93 -3.71
N ILE A 201 -11.41 -5.49 -3.33
CA ILE A 201 -12.57 -6.38 -3.18
C ILE A 201 -13.40 -6.43 -4.45
N ILE A 202 -13.60 -5.32 -5.15
CA ILE A 202 -14.54 -5.26 -6.29
C ILE A 202 -13.84 -5.56 -7.62
N PHE A 203 -12.58 -5.18 -7.79
CA PHE A 203 -11.83 -5.50 -9.01
C PHE A 203 -10.94 -6.71 -8.86
N LEU A 204 -10.13 -6.78 -7.81
CA LEU A 204 -9.08 -7.80 -7.72
C LEU A 204 -9.64 -9.19 -7.35
N ILE A 205 -10.54 -9.31 -6.37
CA ILE A 205 -11.13 -10.61 -6.02
C ILE A 205 -11.91 -11.25 -7.20
N PRO A 206 -12.81 -10.56 -7.91
CA PRO A 206 -13.52 -11.16 -9.05
C PRO A 206 -12.59 -11.44 -10.22
N ALA A 207 -11.62 -10.56 -10.51
CA ALA A 207 -10.64 -10.81 -11.55
C ALA A 207 -9.82 -12.06 -11.23
N VAL A 208 -9.37 -12.22 -9.99
CA VAL A 208 -8.65 -13.41 -9.52
C VAL A 208 -9.53 -14.65 -9.66
N LEU A 209 -10.78 -14.64 -9.20
CA LEU A 209 -11.66 -15.82 -9.28
C LEU A 209 -12.04 -16.18 -10.71
N ILE A 210 -12.32 -15.20 -11.57
CA ILE A 210 -12.73 -15.43 -12.96
C ILE A 210 -11.52 -15.87 -13.80
N PHE A 211 -10.42 -15.14 -13.76
CA PHE A 211 -9.24 -15.48 -14.56
C PHE A 211 -8.57 -16.76 -14.07
N SER A 212 -8.51 -17.00 -12.76
CA SER A 212 -7.96 -18.26 -12.23
C SER A 212 -8.81 -19.48 -12.60
N ARG A 213 -10.11 -19.30 -12.84
CA ARG A 213 -11.00 -20.39 -13.30
C ARG A 213 -10.92 -20.65 -14.81
N ILE A 214 -10.54 -19.65 -15.61
CA ILE A 214 -10.45 -19.76 -17.08
C ILE A 214 -9.04 -20.13 -17.55
N TRP A 215 -8.00 -19.59 -16.91
CA TRP A 215 -6.59 -19.73 -17.33
C TRP A 215 -5.64 -20.26 -16.25
N GLY A 216 -6.17 -20.77 -15.13
CA GLY A 216 -5.35 -21.31 -14.04
C GLY A 216 -4.35 -20.29 -13.48
N ILE A 217 -3.09 -20.70 -13.32
CA ILE A 217 -2.04 -19.86 -12.72
C ILE A 217 -1.69 -18.63 -13.58
N ASN A 218 -1.71 -18.76 -14.91
CA ASN A 218 -1.47 -17.63 -15.81
C ASN A 218 -2.62 -16.60 -15.71
N GLY A 219 -3.85 -17.07 -15.53
CA GLY A 219 -4.99 -16.20 -15.25
C GLY A 219 -4.82 -15.42 -13.95
N LEU A 220 -4.34 -16.07 -12.88
CA LEU A 220 -4.02 -15.39 -11.62
C LEU A 220 -2.96 -14.29 -11.80
N LEU A 221 -1.91 -14.57 -12.60
CA LEU A 221 -0.83 -13.63 -12.88
C LEU A 221 -1.30 -12.43 -13.72
N HIS A 222 -2.27 -12.61 -14.62
CA HIS A 222 -2.88 -11.54 -15.42
C HIS A 222 -4.02 -10.79 -14.70
N ALA A 223 -4.64 -11.38 -13.66
CA ALA A 223 -5.70 -10.74 -12.89
C ALA A 223 -5.21 -9.49 -12.13
N ALA A 224 -4.01 -9.53 -11.56
CA ALA A 224 -3.40 -8.41 -10.86
C ALA A 224 -3.18 -7.18 -11.77
N PRO A 225 -2.49 -7.29 -12.93
CA PRO A 225 -2.30 -6.15 -13.83
C PRO A 225 -3.63 -5.64 -14.43
N PHE A 226 -4.60 -6.51 -14.68
CA PHE A 226 -5.93 -6.08 -15.14
C PHE A 226 -6.69 -5.28 -14.07
N ALA A 227 -6.68 -5.75 -12.82
CA ALA A 227 -7.28 -5.03 -11.70
C ALA A 227 -6.57 -3.69 -11.44
N ASP A 228 -5.25 -3.64 -11.62
CA ASP A 228 -4.45 -2.42 -11.44
C ASP A 228 -4.70 -1.40 -12.56
N ALA A 229 -4.90 -1.84 -13.80
CA ALA A 229 -5.28 -0.96 -14.92
C ALA A 229 -6.65 -0.29 -14.70
N LEU A 230 -7.67 -1.07 -14.32
CA LEU A 230 -9.00 -0.55 -13.98
C LEU A 230 -8.95 0.40 -12.78
N SER A 231 -8.18 0.03 -11.76
CA SER A 231 -8.03 0.82 -10.55
C SER A 231 -7.30 2.14 -10.80
N PHE A 232 -6.37 2.18 -11.74
CA PHE A 232 -5.70 3.40 -12.16
C PHE A 232 -6.65 4.36 -12.86
N ILE A 233 -7.49 3.87 -13.77
CA ILE A 233 -8.50 4.70 -14.43
C ILE A 233 -9.44 5.31 -13.37
N LEU A 234 -9.95 4.48 -12.45
CA LEU A 234 -10.83 4.95 -11.37
C LEU A 234 -10.13 5.97 -10.46
N THR A 235 -8.87 5.70 -10.09
CA THR A 235 -8.06 6.58 -9.24
C THR A 235 -7.73 7.89 -9.93
N GLY A 236 -7.37 7.86 -11.21
CA GLY A 236 -7.08 9.05 -12.02
C GLY A 236 -8.31 9.95 -12.14
N VAL A 237 -9.48 9.37 -12.38
CA VAL A 237 -10.76 10.09 -12.41
C VAL A 237 -11.05 10.74 -11.05
N TRP A 238 -10.96 9.98 -9.96
CA TRP A 238 -11.21 10.50 -8.61
C TRP A 238 -10.19 11.54 -8.16
N PHE A 239 -8.91 11.35 -8.49
CA PHE A 239 -7.84 12.30 -8.21
C PHE A 239 -8.05 13.62 -8.96
N TYR A 240 -8.45 13.55 -10.24
CA TYR A 240 -8.78 14.73 -11.04
C TYR A 240 -9.96 15.52 -10.44
N PHE A 241 -11.04 14.83 -10.05
CA PHE A 241 -12.17 15.46 -9.36
C PHE A 241 -11.80 15.99 -7.97
N GLY A 242 -10.93 15.29 -7.24
CA GLY A 242 -10.44 15.69 -5.92
C GLY A 242 -9.64 16.99 -5.96
N ILE A 243 -8.70 17.11 -6.91
CA ILE A 243 -7.90 18.33 -7.12
C ILE A 243 -8.77 19.48 -7.62
N ARG A 244 -9.73 19.24 -8.51
CA ARG A 244 -10.67 20.27 -8.98
C ARG A 244 -11.55 20.80 -7.85
N LYS A 245 -12.01 19.94 -6.95
CA LYS A 245 -12.83 20.35 -5.80
C LYS A 245 -12.04 21.22 -4.82
N LEU A 246 -10.75 20.94 -4.61
CA LEU A 246 -9.84 21.78 -3.82
C LEU A 246 -9.54 23.14 -4.49
N GLY A 247 -9.68 23.26 -5.80
CA GLY A 247 -9.56 24.53 -6.52
C GLY A 247 -10.84 25.36 -6.58
N LYS A 248 -11.98 24.82 -6.14
CA LYS A 248 -13.27 25.54 -6.04
C LYS A 248 -13.56 26.06 -4.62
N GLU A 249 -12.79 25.65 -3.62
CA GLU A 249 -12.88 26.13 -2.24
C GLU A 249 -11.86 27.27 -1.94
N THR A 250 -11.10 27.70 -2.95
CA THR A 250 -10.33 28.95 -3.00
C THR A 250 -11.12 30.01 -3.73
#